data_AF-A0AA85AV15-F1
#
_entry.id   AF-A0AA85AV15-F1
#
_cell.length_a   1.000
_cell.length_b   1.000
_cell.length_c   1.000
_cell.angle_alpha   90.00
_cell.angle_beta   90.00
_cell.angle_gamma   90.00
#
_symmetry.space_group_name_H-M   'P 1'
#
loop_
_entity.id
_entity.type
_entity.pdbx_description
1 polymer ?
#
loop_
_entity_poly.entity_id
_entity_poly.type
_entity_poly.pdbx_seq_one_letter_code
_entity_poly.pdbx_strand_id
1 'polypeptide(L)'
;MNFSNVPKELSHLNVFLRCASDHSAKNPTITYYCLLHAFQKGLSMTQKSPPIKAFLTTLMDKLEELKRNNSNCEEIANETVGIPYVEQYALKLFDAAYQRDINSDFGPATVKLFLSAATLLDVVSGVGEVGDDIEKTRKYAKWKAVYISKCLKSGEVPVGGPIANTEAAYTPSTLFFCMYNN
;
A
#
# COMPACT_ATOMS: atom_id res chain seq x y z
N MET A 1 -10.79 9.12 -8.20
CA MET A 1 -11.79 8.17 -7.67
C MET A 1 -12.38 8.73 -6.38
N ASN A 2 -13.70 8.71 -6.15
CA ASN A 2 -14.29 9.20 -4.88
C ASN A 2 -15.05 8.08 -4.14
N PHE A 3 -14.81 7.96 -2.84
CA PHE A 3 -15.49 7.05 -1.91
C PHE A 3 -16.17 7.91 -0.84
N SER A 4 -17.19 8.68 -1.23
CA SER A 4 -17.74 9.77 -0.42
C SER A 4 -18.46 9.35 0.86
N ASN A 5 -18.58 8.05 1.15
CA ASN A 5 -19.29 7.57 2.33
C ASN A 5 -18.79 6.18 2.77
N VAL A 6 -17.55 6.11 3.26
CA VAL A 6 -17.01 4.88 3.85
C VAL A 6 -17.65 4.70 5.24
N PRO A 7 -18.37 3.59 5.50
CA PRO A 7 -18.91 3.31 6.84
C PRO A 7 -17.82 3.38 7.91
N LYS A 8 -18.15 3.87 9.11
CA LYS A 8 -17.15 4.08 10.19
C LYS A 8 -16.45 2.78 10.57
N GLU A 9 -17.18 1.67 10.49
CA GLU A 9 -16.71 0.32 10.75
C GLU A 9 -15.65 -0.14 9.73
N LEU A 10 -15.67 0.43 8.52
CA LEU A 10 -14.72 0.17 7.44
C LEU A 10 -13.62 1.23 7.34
N SER A 11 -13.45 2.08 8.36
CA SER A 11 -12.43 3.14 8.37
C SER A 11 -11.00 2.61 8.19
N HIS A 12 -10.74 1.37 8.61
CA HIS A 12 -9.46 0.69 8.40
C HIS A 12 -9.15 0.42 6.91
N LEU A 13 -10.16 0.43 6.03
CA LEU A 13 -9.99 0.28 4.58
C LEU A 13 -9.53 1.58 3.90
N ASN A 14 -9.66 2.73 4.56
CA ASN A 14 -9.33 4.04 3.98
C ASN A 14 -7.90 4.11 3.45
N VAL A 15 -6.97 3.37 4.06
CA VAL A 15 -5.57 3.32 3.61
C VAL A 15 -5.47 2.76 2.18
N PHE A 16 -6.19 1.67 1.87
CA PHE A 16 -6.23 1.06 0.55
C PHE A 16 -7.01 1.92 -0.44
N LEU A 17 -8.15 2.49 -0.02
CA LEU A 17 -8.97 3.36 -0.87
C LEU A 17 -8.23 4.63 -1.28
N ARG A 18 -7.48 5.21 -0.35
CA ARG A 18 -6.64 6.38 -0.62
C ARG A 18 -5.50 6.01 -1.57
N CYS A 19 -4.81 4.90 -1.32
CA CYS A 19 -3.75 4.42 -2.21
C CYS A 19 -4.26 4.16 -3.63
N ALA A 20 -5.43 3.53 -3.76
CA ALA A 20 -6.10 3.31 -5.04
C ALA A 20 -6.41 4.62 -5.76
N SER A 21 -6.93 5.63 -5.04
CA SER A 21 -7.24 6.94 -5.61
C SER A 21 -5.98 7.68 -6.08
N ASP A 22 -4.91 7.64 -5.28
CA ASP A 22 -3.61 8.24 -5.60
C ASP A 22 -2.99 7.67 -6.89
N HIS A 23 -3.28 6.41 -7.22
CA HIS A 23 -2.78 5.71 -8.40
C HIS A 23 -3.76 5.65 -9.57
N SER A 24 -5.03 6.03 -9.39
CA SER A 24 -6.12 5.82 -10.36
C SER A 24 -5.89 6.42 -11.75
N ALA A 25 -5.11 7.49 -11.85
CA ALA A 25 -4.79 8.12 -13.13
C ALA A 25 -3.53 7.56 -13.82
N LYS A 26 -2.63 6.92 -13.05
CA LYS A 26 -1.28 6.55 -13.52
C LYS A 26 -1.06 5.04 -13.61
N ASN A 27 -1.72 4.26 -12.76
CA ASN A 27 -1.48 2.83 -12.66
C ASN A 27 -2.79 2.09 -12.31
N PRO A 28 -3.57 1.66 -13.32
CA PRO A 28 -4.84 0.97 -13.10
C PRO A 28 -4.67 -0.37 -12.39
N THR A 29 -3.54 -1.07 -12.57
CA THR A 29 -3.21 -2.32 -11.90
C THR A 29 -3.12 -2.13 -10.38
N ILE A 30 -2.37 -1.12 -9.94
CA ILE A 30 -2.25 -0.80 -8.51
C ILE A 30 -3.59 -0.39 -7.91
N THR A 31 -4.38 0.40 -8.64
CA THR A 31 -5.74 0.76 -8.23
C THR A 31 -6.62 -0.48 -8.09
N TYR A 32 -6.59 -1.41 -9.05
CA TYR A 32 -7.36 -2.65 -9.00
C TYR A 32 -7.03 -3.49 -7.76
N TYR A 33 -5.76 -3.80 -7.51
CA TYR A 33 -5.36 -4.65 -6.39
C TYR A 33 -5.62 -4.00 -5.01
N CYS A 34 -5.46 -2.68 -4.89
CA CYS A 34 -5.84 -1.98 -3.66
C CYS A 34 -7.35 -2.10 -3.37
N LEU A 35 -8.20 -1.97 -4.39
CA LEU A 35 -9.65 -2.10 -4.23
C LEU A 35 -10.07 -3.55 -4.00
N LEU A 36 -9.43 -4.51 -4.66
CA LEU A 36 -9.69 -5.93 -4.50
C LEU A 36 -9.41 -6.36 -3.06
N HIS A 37 -8.26 -5.95 -2.53
CA HIS A 37 -7.88 -6.24 -1.16
C HIS A 37 -8.80 -5.55 -0.14
N ALA A 38 -9.18 -4.28 -0.39
CA ALA A 38 -10.16 -3.59 0.45
C ALA A 38 -11.52 -4.30 0.47
N PHE A 39 -11.97 -4.78 -0.70
CA PHE A 39 -13.20 -5.53 -0.85
C PHE A 39 -13.14 -6.88 -0.11
N GLN A 40 -12.05 -7.64 -0.26
CA GLN A 40 -11.83 -8.91 0.47
C GLN A 40 -11.84 -8.72 1.98
N LYS A 41 -11.16 -7.69 2.50
CA LYS A 41 -11.21 -7.35 3.94
C LYS A 41 -12.64 -6.99 4.36
N GLY A 42 -13.34 -6.18 3.58
CA GLY A 42 -14.74 -5.85 3.87
C GLY A 42 -15.67 -7.08 3.86
N LEU A 43 -15.42 -8.07 3.00
CA LEU A 43 -16.17 -9.33 2.99
C LEU A 43 -15.90 -10.19 4.23
N SER A 44 -14.67 -10.20 4.76
CA SER A 44 -14.31 -10.95 5.96
C SER A 44 -15.00 -10.44 7.24
N MET A 45 -15.62 -9.26 7.20
CA MET A 45 -16.29 -8.67 8.35
C MET A 45 -17.60 -9.42 8.69
N THR A 46 -17.74 -9.87 9.93
CA THR A 46 -18.90 -10.66 10.40
C THR A 46 -20.21 -9.88 10.38
N GLN A 47 -20.15 -8.58 10.72
CA GLN A 47 -21.31 -7.70 10.76
C GLN A 47 -21.45 -6.93 9.44
N LYS A 48 -22.47 -7.29 8.64
CA LYS A 48 -22.74 -6.64 7.36
C LYS A 48 -24.08 -5.90 7.42
N SER A 49 -24.07 -4.73 8.06
CA SER A 49 -25.21 -3.82 8.08
C SER A 49 -25.56 -3.38 6.64
N PRO A 50 -26.79 -2.90 6.36
CA PRO A 50 -27.17 -2.45 5.02
C PRO A 50 -26.21 -1.40 4.41
N PRO A 51 -25.69 -0.41 5.17
CA PRO A 51 -24.67 0.53 4.65
C PRO A 51 -23.37 -0.13 4.21
N ILE A 52 -22.89 -1.15 4.95
CA ILE A 52 -21.68 -1.91 4.61
C ILE A 52 -21.91 -2.68 3.30
N LYS A 53 -23.06 -3.35 3.16
CA LYS A 53 -23.41 -4.08 1.93
C LYS A 53 -23.46 -3.15 0.71
N ALA A 54 -24.13 -2.00 0.83
CA ALA A 54 -24.20 -1.01 -0.25
C ALA A 54 -22.81 -0.50 -0.67
N PHE A 55 -21.93 -0.26 0.30
CA PHE A 55 -20.55 0.12 0.04
C PHE A 55 -19.76 -0.98 -0.68
N LEU A 56 -19.92 -2.25 -0.26
CA LEU A 56 -19.26 -3.39 -0.91
C LEU A 56 -19.77 -3.63 -2.33
N THR A 57 -21.07 -3.45 -2.59
CA THR A 57 -21.62 -3.48 -3.95
C THR A 57 -20.98 -2.40 -4.82
N THR A 58 -20.89 -1.18 -4.31
CA THR A 58 -20.23 -0.07 -5.04
C THR A 58 -18.74 -0.36 -5.32
N LEU A 59 -18.04 -1.04 -4.40
CA LEU A 59 -16.67 -1.49 -4.61
C LEU A 59 -16.58 -2.57 -5.69
N MET A 60 -17.51 -3.52 -5.70
CA MET A 60 -17.57 -4.57 -6.72
C MET A 60 -17.81 -3.98 -8.11
N ASP A 61 -18.79 -3.09 -8.25
CA ASP A 61 -19.10 -2.44 -9.53
C ASP A 61 -17.86 -1.74 -10.12
N LYS A 62 -17.06 -1.09 -9.26
CA LYS A 62 -15.80 -0.45 -9.65
C LYS A 62 -14.72 -1.45 -10.06
N LEU A 63 -14.63 -2.60 -9.38
CA LEU A 63 -13.69 -3.67 -9.74
C LEU A 63 -14.05 -4.27 -11.11
N GLU A 64 -15.34 -4.49 -11.35
CA GLU A 64 -15.84 -4.97 -12.64
C GLU A 64 -15.60 -3.96 -13.76
N GLU A 65 -15.81 -2.66 -13.51
CA GLU A 65 -15.50 -1.59 -14.44
C GLU A 65 -14.00 -1.55 -14.77
N LEU A 66 -13.12 -1.61 -13.75
CA LEU A 66 -11.67 -1.63 -13.96
C LEU A 66 -11.24 -2.85 -14.79
N LYS A 67 -11.78 -4.03 -14.48
CA LYS A 67 -11.46 -5.26 -15.21
C LYS A 67 -11.91 -5.18 -16.67
N ARG A 68 -13.08 -4.60 -16.93
CA ARG A 68 -13.63 -4.41 -18.28
C ARG A 68 -12.83 -3.39 -19.08
N ASN A 69 -12.49 -2.26 -18.47
CA ASN A 69 -11.74 -1.18 -19.13
C ASN A 69 -10.26 -1.55 -19.38
N ASN A 70 -9.75 -2.56 -18.67
CA ASN A 70 -8.38 -3.05 -18.80
C ASN A 70 -8.33 -4.54 -19.16
N SER A 71 -9.25 -5.01 -20.00
CA SER A 71 -9.38 -6.43 -20.37
C SER A 71 -8.12 -7.02 -21.03
N ASN A 72 -7.27 -6.17 -21.61
CA ASN A 72 -6.04 -6.55 -22.28
C ASN A 72 -4.80 -6.46 -21.38
N CYS A 73 -4.97 -6.06 -20.11
CA CYS A 73 -3.88 -5.95 -19.13
C CYS A 73 -3.72 -7.29 -18.42
N GLU A 74 -2.61 -7.98 -18.68
CA GLU A 74 -2.33 -9.30 -18.11
C GLU A 74 -2.26 -9.27 -16.58
N GLU A 75 -1.71 -8.19 -16.01
CA GLU A 75 -1.59 -8.01 -14.57
C GLU A 75 -2.96 -7.92 -13.87
N ILE A 76 -4.00 -7.44 -14.55
CA ILE A 76 -5.38 -7.39 -14.04
C ILE A 76 -6.12 -8.69 -14.33
N ALA A 77 -5.80 -9.35 -15.45
CA ALA A 77 -6.43 -10.61 -15.86
C ALA A 77 -5.94 -11.82 -15.04
N ASN A 78 -4.66 -11.82 -14.65
CA ASN A 78 -3.99 -12.93 -13.99
C ASN A 78 -3.30 -12.49 -12.69
N GLU A 79 -3.82 -12.97 -11.57
CA GLU A 79 -3.28 -12.68 -10.24
C GLU A 79 -1.82 -13.16 -10.06
N THR A 80 -1.43 -14.26 -10.72
CA THR A 80 -0.05 -14.77 -10.70
C THR A 80 0.95 -13.80 -11.34
N VAL A 81 0.49 -12.90 -12.21
CA VAL A 81 1.33 -11.85 -12.82
C VAL A 81 1.17 -10.53 -12.07
N GLY A 82 -0.06 -10.19 -11.69
CA GLY A 82 -0.35 -8.92 -11.04
C GLY A 82 0.17 -8.77 -9.62
N ILE A 83 0.20 -9.84 -8.81
CA ILE A 83 0.77 -9.77 -7.46
C ILE A 83 2.28 -9.49 -7.49
N PRO A 84 3.11 -10.19 -8.29
CA PRO A 84 4.51 -9.81 -8.49
C PRO A 84 4.69 -8.38 -8.98
N TYR A 85 3.81 -7.89 -9.87
CA TYR A 85 3.83 -6.50 -10.33
C TYR A 85 3.60 -5.51 -9.19
N VAL A 86 2.59 -5.75 -8.34
CA VAL A 86 2.29 -4.92 -7.17
C VAL A 86 3.46 -4.91 -6.20
N GLU A 87 4.06 -6.08 -5.94
CA GLU A 87 5.24 -6.22 -5.09
C GLU A 87 6.41 -5.39 -5.62
N GLN A 88 6.80 -5.57 -6.89
CA GLN A 88 7.88 -4.81 -7.51
C GLN A 88 7.64 -3.30 -7.43
N TYR A 89 6.41 -2.86 -7.68
CA TYR A 89 6.06 -1.45 -7.58
C TYR A 89 6.13 -0.93 -6.14
N ALA A 90 5.68 -1.72 -5.16
CA ALA A 90 5.79 -1.38 -3.74
C ALA A 90 7.25 -1.21 -3.30
N LEU A 91 8.14 -2.09 -3.76
CA LEU A 91 9.58 -2.02 -3.48
C LEU A 91 10.23 -0.78 -4.11
N LYS A 92 9.83 -0.39 -5.32
CA LYS A 92 10.28 0.87 -5.95
C LYS A 92 9.86 2.10 -5.14
N LEU A 93 8.63 2.13 -4.63
CA LEU A 93 8.17 3.22 -3.76
C LEU A 93 8.92 3.23 -2.42
N PHE A 94 9.21 2.06 -1.87
CA PHE A 94 9.98 1.91 -0.65
C PHE A 94 11.40 2.47 -0.83
N ASP A 95 12.12 2.06 -1.88
CA ASP A 95 13.48 2.52 -2.13
C ASP A 95 13.50 4.05 -2.31
N ALA A 96 12.57 4.60 -3.10
CA ALA A 96 12.44 6.04 -3.24
C ALA A 96 12.18 6.77 -1.90
N ALA A 97 11.39 6.18 -1.00
CA ALA A 97 11.16 6.72 0.33
C ALA A 97 12.42 6.62 1.21
N TYR A 98 13.10 5.47 1.16
CA TYR A 98 14.30 5.19 1.93
C TYR A 98 15.47 6.10 1.52
N GLN A 99 15.69 6.31 0.22
CA GLN A 99 16.70 7.26 -0.27
C GLN A 99 16.42 8.68 0.22
N ARG A 100 15.16 9.11 0.29
CA ARG A 100 14.80 10.43 0.84
C ARG A 100 15.06 10.49 2.34
N ASP A 101 14.67 9.44 3.07
CA ASP A 101 14.84 9.32 4.52
C ASP A 101 16.31 9.36 4.96
N ILE A 102 17.21 8.62 4.29
CA ILE A 102 18.65 8.65 4.61
C ILE A 102 19.29 10.00 4.25
N ASN A 103 18.75 10.72 3.27
CA ASN A 103 19.16 12.07 2.91
C ASN A 103 18.47 13.16 3.76
N SER A 104 17.78 12.77 4.84
CA SER A 104 17.09 13.68 5.76
C SER A 104 15.98 14.52 5.11
N ASP A 105 15.41 14.05 4.00
CA ASP A 105 14.20 14.62 3.37
C ASP A 105 12.96 13.98 3.98
N PHE A 106 12.44 14.63 5.03
CA PHE A 106 11.27 14.17 5.77
C PHE A 106 9.97 14.84 5.32
N GLY A 107 9.91 15.34 4.07
CA GLY A 107 8.72 16.03 3.58
C GLY A 107 7.46 15.15 3.50
N PRO A 108 6.27 15.74 3.30
CA PRO A 108 5.02 14.99 3.11
C PRO A 108 5.08 13.95 1.98
N ALA A 109 5.92 14.19 0.97
CA ALA A 109 6.18 13.23 -0.11
C ALA A 109 6.82 11.92 0.41
N THR A 110 7.80 12.01 1.30
CA THR A 110 8.49 10.85 1.90
C THR A 110 7.51 10.01 2.72
N VAL A 111 6.68 10.66 3.55
CA VAL A 111 5.61 9.99 4.30
C VAL A 111 4.63 9.29 3.37
N LYS A 112 4.22 9.96 2.28
CA LYS A 112 3.28 9.40 1.30
C LYS A 112 3.87 8.17 0.60
N LEU A 113 5.16 8.19 0.26
CA LEU A 113 5.84 7.06 -0.36
C LEU A 113 5.92 5.86 0.59
N PHE A 114 6.37 6.05 1.85
CA PHE A 114 6.40 4.98 2.83
C PHE A 114 5.00 4.40 3.11
N LEU A 115 3.99 5.25 3.26
CA LEU A 115 2.62 4.80 3.48
C LEU A 115 2.11 3.98 2.28
N SER A 116 2.38 4.43 1.05
CA SER A 116 1.97 3.71 -0.16
C SER A 116 2.70 2.36 -0.26
N ALA A 117 4.01 2.34 -0.04
CA ALA A 117 4.80 1.10 -0.03
C ALA A 117 4.26 0.11 1.02
N ALA A 118 4.07 0.54 2.26
CA ALA A 118 3.51 -0.30 3.32
C ALA A 118 2.12 -0.86 2.96
N THR A 119 1.27 -0.02 2.36
CA THR A 119 -0.10 -0.40 1.95
C THR A 119 -0.08 -1.44 0.85
N LEU A 120 0.82 -1.33 -0.12
CA LEU A 120 0.93 -2.29 -1.21
C LEU A 120 1.56 -3.60 -0.76
N LEU A 121 2.55 -3.55 0.14
CA LEU A 121 3.08 -4.77 0.76
C LEU A 121 2.00 -5.46 1.62
N ASP A 122 1.11 -4.72 2.29
CA ASP A 122 -0.09 -5.28 2.94
C ASP A 122 -1.00 -6.01 1.95
N VAL A 123 -1.16 -5.49 0.72
CA VAL A 123 -1.95 -6.14 -0.34
C VAL A 123 -1.29 -7.45 -0.78
N VAL A 124 0.02 -7.45 -1.00
CA VAL A 124 0.79 -8.65 -1.40
C VAL A 124 0.73 -9.72 -0.32
N SER A 125 0.99 -9.38 0.94
CA SER A 125 0.85 -10.30 2.08
C SER A 125 -0.58 -10.75 2.35
N GLY A 126 -1.57 -10.07 1.76
CA GLY A 126 -2.98 -10.42 1.85
C GLY A 126 -3.39 -11.63 1.02
N VAL A 127 -2.63 -11.93 -0.04
CA VAL A 127 -2.91 -13.03 -0.97
C VAL A 127 -2.28 -14.33 -0.52
N GLY A 128 -1.15 -14.27 0.17
CA GLY A 128 -0.44 -15.45 0.65
C GLY A 128 0.75 -15.11 1.55
N GLU A 129 1.48 -16.16 1.92
CA GLU A 129 2.71 -16.02 2.69
C GLU A 129 3.80 -15.34 1.85
N VAL A 130 4.51 -14.40 2.45
CA VAL A 130 5.59 -13.63 1.84
C VAL A 130 6.90 -13.90 2.56
N GLY A 131 8.02 -13.69 1.88
CA GLY A 131 9.34 -13.84 2.49
C GLY A 131 9.59 -12.85 3.63
N ASP A 132 10.48 -13.22 4.56
CA ASP A 132 10.85 -12.41 5.72
C ASP A 132 11.30 -10.98 5.36
N ASP A 133 11.97 -10.80 4.23
CA ASP A 133 12.43 -9.49 3.77
C ASP A 133 11.28 -8.57 3.38
N ILE A 134 10.23 -9.10 2.74
CA ILE A 134 8.99 -8.35 2.43
C ILE A 134 8.31 -7.92 3.72
N GLU A 135 8.21 -8.83 4.69
CA GLU A 135 7.57 -8.55 5.96
C GLU A 135 8.32 -7.51 6.80
N LYS A 136 9.66 -7.58 6.83
CA LYS A 136 10.52 -6.56 7.45
C LYS A 136 10.40 -5.22 6.75
N THR A 137 10.39 -5.20 5.42
CA THR A 137 10.22 -3.98 4.60
C THR A 137 8.87 -3.31 4.86
N ARG A 138 7.80 -4.11 4.93
CA ARG A 138 6.44 -3.65 5.26
C ARG A 138 6.39 -2.99 6.64
N LYS A 139 6.94 -3.66 7.66
CA LYS A 139 7.05 -3.14 9.04
C LYS A 139 7.86 -1.86 9.10
N TYR A 140 9.03 -1.83 8.46
CA TYR A 140 9.87 -0.64 8.36
C TYR A 140 9.10 0.55 7.78
N ALA A 141 8.47 0.35 6.62
CA ALA A 141 7.75 1.42 5.91
C ALA A 141 6.61 1.99 6.76
N LYS A 142 5.83 1.10 7.39
CA LYS A 142 4.72 1.48 8.25
C LYS A 142 5.21 2.26 9.46
N TRP A 143 6.25 1.76 10.13
CA TRP A 143 6.82 2.41 11.30
C TRP A 143 7.38 3.80 10.97
N LYS A 144 8.16 3.91 9.89
CA LYS A 144 8.74 5.19 9.44
C LYS A 144 7.69 6.21 9.04
N ALA A 145 6.64 5.80 8.33
CA ALA A 145 5.55 6.71 7.97
C ALA A 145 4.89 7.33 9.22
N VAL A 146 4.64 6.53 10.26
CA VAL A 146 4.05 6.99 11.53
C VAL A 146 5.05 7.86 12.31
N TYR A 147 6.30 7.41 12.43
CA TYR A 147 7.36 8.12 13.14
C TYR A 147 7.60 9.52 12.55
N ILE A 148 7.87 9.61 11.26
CA ILE A 148 8.10 10.89 10.57
C ILE A 148 6.87 11.79 10.74
N SER A 149 5.66 11.25 10.52
CA SER A 149 4.42 12.02 10.70
C SER A 149 4.26 12.58 12.12
N LYS A 150 4.69 11.83 13.14
CA LYS A 150 4.62 12.25 14.53
C LYS A 150 5.61 13.38 14.81
N CYS A 151 6.87 13.21 14.40
CA CYS A 151 7.93 14.22 14.56
C CYS A 151 7.57 15.55 13.87
N LEU A 152 7.06 15.49 12.63
CA LEU A 152 6.61 16.69 11.90
C LEU A 152 5.47 17.42 12.62
N LYS A 153 4.58 16.69 13.31
CA LYS A 153 3.49 17.28 14.09
C LYS A 153 3.95 17.88 15.42
N SER A 154 4.97 17.29 16.05
CA SER A 154 5.55 17.81 17.30
C SER A 154 6.62 18.87 17.08
N GLY A 155 7.08 19.08 15.85
CA GLY A 155 8.19 19.99 15.54
C GLY A 155 9.58 19.39 15.80
N GLU A 156 9.66 18.08 16.05
CA GLU A 156 10.92 17.36 16.20
C GLU A 156 11.51 16.99 14.83
N VAL A 157 12.83 16.98 14.73
CA VAL A 157 13.53 16.53 13.52
C VAL A 157 13.64 15.00 13.55
N PRO A 158 13.07 14.27 12.56
CA PRO A 158 13.20 12.82 12.49
C PRO A 158 14.65 12.37 12.29
N VAL A 159 14.97 11.16 12.74
CA VAL A 159 16.24 10.50 12.44
C VAL A 159 16.09 9.67 11.17
N GLY A 160 16.98 9.90 10.21
CA GLY A 160 17.05 9.18 8.94
C GLY A 160 17.70 7.80 9.07
N GLY A 161 17.35 6.89 8.16
CA GLY A 161 17.87 5.54 8.12
C GLY A 161 17.31 4.61 9.21
N PRO A 162 17.86 3.41 9.35
CA PRO A 162 17.40 2.43 10.32
C PRO A 162 17.54 2.90 11.78
N ILE A 163 16.56 2.54 12.61
CA ILE A 163 16.52 2.90 14.03
C ILE A 163 16.54 1.62 14.87
N ALA A 164 17.63 1.43 15.61
CA ALA A 164 17.84 0.24 16.44
C ALA A 164 16.71 0.04 17.47
N ASN A 165 16.41 -1.21 17.78
CA ASN A 165 15.34 -1.62 18.71
C ASN A 165 13.92 -1.17 18.29
N THR A 166 13.70 -0.94 16.99
CA THR A 166 12.38 -0.63 16.42
C THR A 166 12.04 -1.52 15.23
N GLU A 167 10.81 -1.46 14.73
CA GLU A 167 10.41 -2.10 13.47
C GLU A 167 11.16 -1.55 12.24
N ALA A 168 11.84 -0.41 12.39
CA ALA A 168 12.74 0.16 11.39
C ALA A 168 14.23 -0.15 11.66
N ALA A 169 14.56 -1.22 12.41
CA ALA A 169 15.95 -1.61 12.66
C ALA A 169 16.61 -2.36 11.47
N TYR A 170 15.82 -2.89 10.55
CA TYR A 170 16.30 -3.61 9.38
C TYR A 170 16.97 -2.65 8.39
N THR A 171 18.17 -3.01 7.92
CA THR A 171 18.80 -2.37 6.76
C THR A 171 18.26 -3.02 5.47
N PRO A 172 17.49 -2.29 4.66
CA PRO A 172 17.02 -2.79 3.38
C PRO A 172 18.21 -3.17 2.51
N SER A 173 18.30 -4.44 2.08
CA SER A 173 19.47 -4.89 1.32
C SER A 173 19.45 -4.31 -0.10
N THR A 174 20.59 -3.79 -0.56
CA THR A 174 20.73 -3.25 -1.93
C THR A 174 20.54 -4.33 -2.99
N LEU A 175 20.90 -5.59 -2.66
CA LEU A 175 20.73 -6.75 -3.55
C LEU A 175 19.25 -7.06 -3.80
N PHE A 176 18.39 -6.88 -2.79
CA PHE A 176 16.95 -7.04 -2.94
C PHE A 176 16.40 -6.04 -3.97
N PHE A 177 16.80 -4.76 -3.94
CA PHE A 177 16.35 -3.80 -4.97
C PHE A 177 16.97 -4.02 -6.36
N CYS A 178 18.18 -4.59 -6.44
CA CYS A 178 18.81 -4.94 -7.72
C CYS A 178 18.12 -6.10 -8.45
N MET A 179 17.53 -7.06 -7.73
CA MET A 179 16.78 -8.16 -8.37
C MET A 179 15.47 -7.69 -9.04
N TYR A 180 14.91 -6.56 -8.61
CA TYR A 180 13.63 -6.02 -9.09
C TYR A 180 13.79 -4.83 -10.07
N ASN A 181 15.02 -4.48 -10.45
CA ASN A 181 15.34 -3.39 -11.39
C ASN A 181 15.94 -3.87 -12.72
N ASN A 182 15.90 -5.17 -13.02
CA ASN A 182 16.15 -5.71 -14.37
C ASN A 182 14.84 -6.05 -15.06
#